data_AF-A0A8D8IGK0-F1
#
_entry.id   AF-A0A8D8IGK0-F1
#
_cell.length_a   1.000
_cell.length_b   1.000
_cell.length_c   1.000
_cell.angle_alpha   90.00
_cell.angle_beta   90.00
_cell.angle_gamma   90.00
#
_symmetry.space_group_name_H-M   'P 1'
#
loop_
_entity.id
_entity.type
_entity.pdbx_description
1 polymer ?
#
loop_
_entity_poly.entity_id
_entity_poly.type
_entity_poly.pdbx_seq_one_letter_code
_entity_poly.pdbx_strand_id
1 'polypeptide(L)'
;MEFAELIRTPKLDGVQLYEQLKRESIDGTLCITGHHLILSTRREGARELWLLHQNVDIVERKPYINNNVLEGGTIILKCKDLRIIQLRINSPQEYFNVSNSIEQLSNLEEVKKLYPFFYIPMYNVIEDGHTEYSLESEFAKLLATDEWRLTGANADFRLCPSYGPRLIVPRAVSDDQLAQSAAFRDGGRFPVLAYRHTNGAVLFRCAQPLAGPGVKRCRADEAILNAVVEVGGKKGCIFDTWGKGKGSNTEIEPHYPQWRILSRPVG
;
A
#
# COMPACT_ATOMS: atom_id res chain seq x y z
N MET A 1 -17.83 16.46 17.00
CA MET A 1 -16.83 15.75 17.81
C MET A 1 -16.71 14.34 17.22
N GLU A 2 -15.99 14.19 16.10
CA GLU A 2 -16.17 13.08 15.13
C GLU A 2 -15.85 11.67 15.66
N PHE A 3 -15.05 11.57 16.73
CA PHE A 3 -14.66 10.30 17.36
C PHE A 3 -15.22 10.10 18.77
N ALA A 4 -15.97 11.08 19.29
CA ALA A 4 -16.39 11.08 20.69
C ALA A 4 -17.28 9.88 21.06
N GLU A 5 -18.09 9.42 20.12
CA GLU A 5 -18.97 8.26 20.30
C GLU A 5 -18.20 6.93 20.36
N LEU A 6 -16.98 6.89 19.79
CA LEU A 6 -16.12 5.71 19.79
C LEU A 6 -15.25 5.63 21.06
N ILE A 7 -15.04 6.75 21.75
CA ILE A 7 -14.15 6.85 22.92
C ILE A 7 -14.99 6.86 24.19
N ARG A 8 -15.18 5.68 24.79
CA ARG A 8 -16.00 5.52 26.01
C ARG A 8 -15.25 5.99 27.26
N THR A 9 -13.95 5.71 27.31
CA THR A 9 -13.06 6.14 28.38
C THR A 9 -11.86 6.88 27.77
N PRO A 10 -11.90 8.22 27.70
CA PRO A 10 -10.83 9.00 27.07
C PRO A 10 -9.54 9.03 27.90
N LYS A 11 -9.65 8.86 29.22
CA LYS A 11 -8.52 8.89 30.15
C LYS A 11 -8.74 7.87 31.28
N LEU A 12 -7.73 7.05 31.55
CA LEU A 12 -7.78 6.03 32.60
C LEU A 12 -6.44 5.97 33.34
N ASP A 13 -6.49 6.10 34.67
CA ASP A 13 -5.32 6.01 35.55
C ASP A 13 -5.11 4.57 36.06
N GLY A 14 -3.87 4.24 36.41
CA GLY A 14 -3.51 2.93 36.98
C GLY A 14 -3.50 1.79 35.96
N VAL A 15 -3.25 2.10 34.69
CA VAL A 15 -3.09 1.09 33.63
C VAL A 15 -1.65 0.59 33.64
N GLN A 16 -1.49 -0.74 33.71
CA GLN A 16 -0.16 -1.36 33.65
C GLN A 16 0.17 -1.79 32.23
N LEU A 17 1.22 -1.20 31.67
CA LEU A 17 1.77 -1.51 30.35
C LEU A 17 2.86 -2.58 30.47
N TYR A 18 2.74 -3.65 29.70
CA TYR A 18 3.78 -4.67 29.49
C TYR A 18 4.12 -4.73 28.01
N GLU A 19 5.41 -4.79 27.69
CA GLU A 19 5.89 -5.02 26.32
C GLU A 19 6.69 -6.30 26.26
N GLN A 20 6.58 -7.02 25.15
CA GLN A 20 7.15 -8.35 24.97
C GLN A 20 8.62 -8.51 25.38
N LEU A 21 9.47 -7.51 25.11
CA LEU A 21 10.91 -7.57 25.37
C LEU A 21 11.34 -6.96 26.70
N LYS A 22 10.39 -6.44 27.49
CA LYS A 22 10.68 -5.73 28.73
C LYS A 22 10.19 -6.53 29.93
N ARG A 23 11.05 -6.60 30.95
CA ARG A 23 10.79 -7.38 32.17
C ARG A 23 9.88 -6.68 33.15
N GLU A 24 9.89 -5.35 33.14
CA GLU A 24 9.14 -4.53 34.10
C GLU A 24 7.89 -3.94 33.45
N SER A 25 6.80 -3.92 34.22
CA SER A 25 5.61 -3.19 33.85
C SER A 25 5.75 -1.72 34.18
N ILE A 26 5.03 -0.93 33.39
CA ILE A 26 4.98 0.52 33.53
C ILE A 26 3.56 0.88 33.96
N ASP A 27 3.42 1.42 35.17
CA ASP A 27 2.15 2.00 35.63
C ASP A 27 2.01 3.42 35.08
N GLY A 28 0.84 3.75 34.53
CA GLY A 28 0.60 5.08 33.97
C GLY A 28 -0.85 5.39 33.69
N THR A 29 -1.03 6.56 33.09
CA THR A 29 -2.30 7.05 32.58
C THR A 29 -2.41 6.73 31.10
N LEU A 30 -3.44 5.99 30.73
CA LEU A 30 -3.84 5.76 29.36
C LEU A 30 -4.74 6.90 28.88
N CYS A 31 -4.42 7.48 27.74
CA CYS A 31 -5.22 8.47 27.03
C CYS A 31 -5.58 7.92 25.64
N ILE A 32 -6.87 7.95 25.30
CA ILE A 32 -7.37 7.55 23.99
C ILE A 32 -7.80 8.82 23.26
N THR A 33 -7.16 9.09 22.12
CA THR A 33 -7.55 10.14 21.18
C THR A 33 -8.18 9.51 19.94
N GLY A 34 -8.61 10.33 18.97
CA GLY A 34 -9.16 9.82 17.70
C GLY A 34 -8.19 8.95 16.90
N HIS A 35 -6.88 9.14 17.05
CA HIS A 35 -5.87 8.45 16.23
C HIS A 35 -4.77 7.75 17.01
N HIS A 36 -4.54 8.16 18.26
CA HIS A 36 -3.47 7.64 19.10
C HIS A 36 -4.02 7.07 20.40
N LEU A 37 -3.40 5.97 20.81
CA LEU A 37 -3.34 5.46 22.16
C LEU A 37 -2.03 5.92 22.80
N ILE A 38 -2.14 6.69 23.88
CA ILE A 38 -0.99 7.27 24.59
C ILE A 38 -0.99 6.71 26.01
N LEU A 39 0.15 6.25 26.51
CA LEU A 39 0.32 5.93 27.93
C LEU A 39 1.52 6.67 28.48
N SER A 40 1.30 7.48 29.52
CA SER A 40 2.35 8.25 30.19
C SER A 40 2.41 7.92 31.68
N THR A 41 3.62 7.81 32.21
CA THR A 41 3.90 7.46 33.61
C THR A 41 3.80 8.65 34.56
N ARG A 42 3.55 9.86 34.05
CA ARG A 42 3.56 11.14 34.80
C ARG A 42 4.87 11.42 35.55
N ARG A 43 5.94 10.66 35.30
CA ARG A 43 7.28 10.90 35.85
C ARG A 43 8.13 11.62 34.80
N GLU A 44 8.85 12.65 35.21
CA GLU A 44 9.70 13.43 34.32
C GLU A 44 10.84 12.57 33.76
N GLY A 45 11.07 12.62 32.44
CA GLY A 45 12.05 11.78 31.75
C GLY A 45 11.69 10.28 31.65
N ALA A 46 10.51 9.89 32.13
CA ALA A 46 10.08 8.51 32.07
C ALA A 46 9.40 8.19 30.73
N ARG A 47 9.30 6.90 30.47
CA ARG A 47 8.91 6.37 29.18
C ARG A 47 7.42 6.55 28.90
N GLU A 48 7.11 6.90 27.66
CA GLU A 48 5.74 6.99 27.15
C GLU A 48 5.51 5.97 26.03
N LEU A 49 4.27 5.50 25.92
CA LEU A 49 3.78 4.80 24.75
C LEU A 49 3.04 5.81 23.88
N TRP A 50 3.41 5.87 22.60
CA TRP A 50 2.64 6.53 21.55
C TRP A 50 2.37 5.50 20.46
N LEU A 51 1.11 5.12 20.29
CA LEU A 51 0.68 4.08 19.36
C LEU A 51 -0.47 4.60 18.50
N LEU A 52 -0.30 4.62 17.18
CA LEU A 52 -1.40 4.85 16.25
C LEU A 52 -2.38 3.68 16.31
N HIS A 53 -3.68 3.96 16.36
CA HIS A 53 -4.71 2.91 16.33
C HIS A 53 -4.59 2.06 15.05
N GLN A 54 -4.23 2.68 13.92
CA GLN A 54 -3.99 2.02 12.63
C GLN A 54 -2.80 1.05 12.63
N ASN A 55 -1.90 1.14 13.62
CA ASN A 55 -0.80 0.18 13.79
C ASN A 55 -1.24 -1.09 14.54
N VAL A 56 -2.41 -1.09 15.18
CA VAL A 56 -2.99 -2.28 15.81
C VAL A 56 -3.56 -3.18 14.72
N ASP A 57 -3.13 -4.43 14.70
CA ASP A 57 -3.63 -5.47 13.79
C ASP A 57 -4.70 -6.32 14.48
N ILE A 58 -4.43 -6.74 15.72
CA ILE A 58 -5.34 -7.61 16.50
C ILE A 58 -5.47 -7.07 17.92
N VAL A 59 -6.70 -7.04 18.43
CA VAL A 59 -7.05 -6.79 19.83
C VAL A 59 -7.53 -8.10 20.47
N GLU A 60 -6.72 -8.71 21.34
CA GLU A 60 -7.15 -9.86 22.14
C GLU A 60 -7.59 -9.42 23.55
N ARG A 61 -8.65 -10.03 24.04
CA ARG A 61 -9.30 -9.73 25.33
C ARG A 61 -9.11 -10.91 26.28
N LYS A 62 -8.41 -10.72 27.39
CA LYS A 62 -8.25 -11.73 28.45
C LYS A 62 -8.82 -11.22 29.78
N PRO A 63 -10.10 -11.48 30.09
CA PRO A 63 -10.70 -11.05 31.35
C PRO A 63 -10.09 -11.80 32.54
N TYR A 64 -9.98 -11.12 33.69
CA TYR A 64 -9.63 -11.73 34.96
C TYR A 64 -10.89 -12.02 35.77
N ILE A 65 -11.16 -13.31 36.00
CA ILE A 65 -12.33 -13.79 36.74
C ILE A 65 -11.82 -14.54 37.98
N ASN A 66 -12.26 -14.11 39.16
CA ASN A 66 -11.94 -14.74 40.44
C ASN A 66 -13.24 -15.02 41.18
N ASN A 67 -13.46 -16.27 41.63
CA ASN A 67 -14.70 -16.70 42.29
C ASN A 67 -15.98 -16.28 41.54
N ASN A 68 -16.00 -16.39 40.20
CA ASN A 68 -17.08 -15.94 39.31
C ASN A 68 -17.35 -14.43 39.29
N VAL A 69 -16.46 -13.61 39.86
CA VAL A 69 -16.51 -12.15 39.79
C VAL A 69 -15.48 -11.67 38.78
N LEU A 70 -15.93 -10.85 37.83
CA LEU A 70 -15.05 -10.17 36.89
C LEU A 70 -14.37 -8.98 37.60
N GLU A 71 -13.04 -8.92 37.56
CA GLU A 71 -12.25 -7.87 38.23
C GLU A 71 -11.50 -6.95 37.24
N GLY A 72 -11.63 -7.20 35.93
CA GLY A 72 -10.94 -6.47 34.87
C GLY A 72 -10.32 -7.42 33.86
N GLY A 73 -9.12 -7.13 33.38
CA GLY A 73 -8.41 -8.03 32.47
C GLY A 73 -7.18 -7.42 31.80
N THR A 74 -6.62 -8.20 30.88
CA THR A 74 -5.51 -7.82 30.02
C THR A 74 -5.99 -7.69 28.57
N ILE A 75 -5.74 -6.53 27.98
CA ILE A 75 -5.93 -6.27 26.54
C ILE A 75 -4.57 -6.47 25.88
N ILE A 76 -4.48 -7.35 24.88
CA ILE A 76 -3.25 -7.61 24.13
C ILE A 76 -3.41 -7.02 22.73
N LEU A 77 -2.52 -6.09 22.38
CA LEU A 77 -2.44 -5.46 21.08
C LEU A 77 -1.28 -6.08 20.31
N LYS A 78 -1.58 -6.76 19.21
CA LYS A 78 -0.57 -7.20 18.23
C LYS A 78 -0.50 -6.13 17.16
N CYS A 79 0.69 -5.59 16.93
CA CYS A 79 0.89 -4.47 16.05
C CYS A 79 1.52 -4.90 14.72
N LYS A 80 1.28 -4.12 13.66
CA LYS A 80 1.84 -4.35 12.31
C LYS A 80 3.36 -4.21 12.27
N ASP A 81 3.94 -3.53 13.25
CA ASP A 81 5.39 -3.41 13.48
C ASP A 81 5.98 -4.54 14.34
N LEU A 82 5.25 -5.67 14.46
CA LEU A 82 5.65 -6.88 15.19
C LEU A 82 5.74 -6.70 16.71
N ARG A 83 5.38 -5.54 17.27
CA ARG A 83 5.29 -5.36 18.72
C ARG A 83 4.05 -6.03 19.29
N ILE A 84 4.21 -6.68 20.44
CA ILE A 84 3.09 -7.15 21.28
C ILE A 84 3.07 -6.30 22.56
N ILE A 85 1.98 -5.57 22.74
CA ILE A 85 1.74 -4.65 23.86
C ILE A 85 0.59 -5.20 24.68
N GLN A 86 0.71 -5.23 26.01
CA GLN A 86 -0.35 -5.65 26.91
C GLN A 86 -0.71 -4.53 27.87
N LEU A 87 -2.00 -4.28 28.03
CA LEU A 87 -2.56 -3.30 28.95
C LEU A 87 -3.40 -4.05 29.97
N ARG A 88 -2.99 -3.99 31.24
CA ARG A 88 -3.76 -4.55 32.35
C ARG A 88 -4.57 -3.46 33.02
N ILE A 89 -5.86 -3.74 33.19
CA ILE A 89 -6.86 -2.83 33.76
C ILE A 89 -7.62 -3.57 34.86
N ASN A 90 -7.67 -3.01 36.07
CA ASN A 90 -8.29 -3.60 37.25
C ASN A 90 -9.71 -3.05 37.51
N SER A 91 -10.46 -2.79 36.43
CA SER A 91 -11.87 -2.39 36.48
C SER A 91 -12.62 -3.06 35.34
N PRO A 92 -13.69 -3.83 35.61
CA PRO A 92 -14.47 -4.52 34.58
C PRO A 92 -15.05 -3.59 33.52
N GLN A 93 -15.64 -2.47 33.95
CA GLN A 93 -16.25 -1.50 33.04
C GLN A 93 -15.21 -0.86 32.14
N GLU A 94 -14.09 -0.42 32.71
CA GLU A 94 -13.03 0.25 31.97
C GLU A 94 -12.30 -0.68 31.01
N TYR A 95 -12.11 -1.94 31.39
CA TYR A 95 -11.56 -2.98 30.53
C TYR A 95 -12.38 -3.15 29.22
N PHE A 96 -13.70 -3.20 29.33
CA PHE A 96 -14.57 -3.29 28.14
C PHE A 96 -14.62 -1.98 27.37
N ASN A 97 -14.69 -0.84 28.05
CA ASN A 97 -14.70 0.46 27.40
C ASN A 97 -13.44 0.69 26.55
N VAL A 98 -12.26 0.50 27.15
CA VAL A 98 -10.97 0.69 26.48
C VAL A 98 -10.80 -0.30 25.33
N SER A 99 -11.07 -1.61 25.54
CA SER A 99 -10.90 -2.61 24.47
C SER A 99 -11.83 -2.35 23.28
N ASN A 100 -13.09 -1.97 23.53
CA ASN A 100 -14.03 -1.62 22.46
C ASN A 100 -13.62 -0.34 21.72
N SER A 101 -13.17 0.70 22.45
CA SER A 101 -12.68 1.92 21.81
C SER A 101 -11.48 1.67 20.92
N ILE A 102 -10.49 0.88 21.38
CA ILE A 102 -9.32 0.54 20.56
C ILE A 102 -9.74 -0.25 19.32
N GLU A 103 -10.59 -1.28 19.47
CA GLU A 103 -11.04 -2.10 18.35
C GLU A 103 -11.82 -1.31 17.29
N GLN A 104 -12.66 -0.36 17.71
CA GLN A 104 -13.37 0.52 16.78
C GLN A 104 -12.43 1.50 16.07
N LEU A 105 -11.50 2.11 16.80
CA LEU A 105 -10.57 3.10 16.25
C LEU A 105 -9.46 2.48 15.37
N SER A 106 -9.11 1.20 15.58
CA SER A 106 -8.17 0.48 14.72
C SER A 106 -8.79 0.06 13.38
N ASN A 107 -10.13 0.02 13.29
CA ASN A 107 -10.88 -0.49 12.14
C ASN A 107 -11.78 0.58 11.49
N LEU A 108 -11.33 1.84 11.44
CA LEU A 108 -12.07 2.90 10.75
C LEU A 108 -12.16 2.60 9.23
N GLU A 109 -13.38 2.48 8.71
CA GLU A 109 -13.62 2.21 7.28
C GLU A 109 -13.50 3.47 6.40
N GLU A 110 -13.84 4.63 6.95
CA GLU A 110 -13.86 5.87 6.19
C GLU A 110 -12.45 6.48 6.10
N VAL A 111 -11.91 6.56 4.88
CA VAL A 111 -10.57 7.11 4.61
C VAL A 111 -10.39 8.52 5.18
N LYS A 112 -11.42 9.37 5.10
CA LYS A 112 -11.39 10.75 5.62
C LYS A 112 -11.24 10.83 7.13
N LYS A 113 -11.52 9.74 7.85
CA LYS A 113 -11.34 9.64 9.31
C LYS A 113 -9.92 9.24 9.72
N LEU A 114 -9.04 8.89 8.77
CA LEU A 114 -7.67 8.48 9.06
C LEU A 114 -6.79 9.67 9.47
N TYR A 115 -5.76 9.40 10.28
CA TYR A 115 -4.89 10.43 10.85
C TYR A 115 -4.29 11.44 9.86
N PRO A 116 -3.87 11.06 8.63
CA PRO A 116 -3.35 12.02 7.66
C PRO A 116 -4.29 13.19 7.35
N PHE A 117 -5.62 13.02 7.45
CA PHE A 117 -6.60 14.08 7.21
C PHE A 117 -6.77 15.04 8.40
N PHE A 118 -6.25 14.68 9.57
CA PHE A 118 -6.29 15.49 10.81
C PHE A 118 -4.90 15.98 11.21
N TYR A 119 -3.85 15.54 10.52
CA TYR A 119 -2.49 15.90 10.85
C TYR A 119 -2.25 17.38 10.54
N ILE A 120 -1.84 18.13 11.58
CA ILE A 120 -1.42 19.51 11.45
C ILE A 120 0.06 19.55 11.87
N PRO A 121 1.00 19.86 10.97
CA PRO A 121 2.40 19.93 11.30
C PRO A 121 2.65 21.06 12.32
N MET A 122 3.42 20.75 13.37
CA MET A 122 3.86 21.74 14.36
C MET A 122 5.13 22.49 13.94
N TYR A 123 5.58 22.27 12.71
CA TYR A 123 6.74 22.91 12.09
C TYR A 123 6.31 23.62 10.81
N ASN A 124 7.12 24.59 10.37
CA ASN A 124 6.89 25.26 9.10
C ASN A 124 7.23 24.31 7.95
N VAL A 125 6.25 24.01 7.11
CA VAL A 125 6.45 23.24 5.88
C VAL A 125 7.19 24.13 4.88
N ILE A 126 8.45 23.80 4.59
CA ILE A 126 9.31 24.59 3.70
C ILE A 126 9.10 24.17 2.24
N GLU A 127 8.85 22.89 2.00
CA GLU A 127 8.70 22.30 0.67
C GLU A 127 7.43 21.44 0.61
N ASP A 128 6.75 21.46 -0.53
CA ASP A 128 5.59 20.61 -0.78
C ASP A 128 6.03 19.27 -1.40
N GLY A 129 6.10 18.24 -0.56
CA GLY A 129 6.45 16.88 -0.99
C GLY A 129 5.49 16.29 -2.05
N HIS A 130 4.29 16.83 -2.22
CA HIS A 130 3.39 16.41 -3.32
C HIS A 130 3.89 16.85 -4.70
N THR A 131 4.80 17.83 -4.75
CA THR A 131 5.37 18.37 -6.00
C THR A 131 6.79 17.91 -6.27
N GLU A 132 7.39 17.15 -5.35
CA GLU A 132 8.79 16.69 -5.44
C GLU A 132 9.04 15.80 -6.66
N TYR A 133 8.05 14.97 -7.02
CA TYR A 133 8.13 14.06 -8.15
C TYR A 133 7.23 14.49 -9.31
N SER A 134 7.81 14.59 -10.51
CA SER A 134 7.06 14.65 -11.76
C SER A 134 7.72 13.78 -12.84
N LEU A 135 6.91 13.23 -13.73
CA LEU A 135 7.41 12.42 -14.85
C LEU A 135 8.27 13.25 -15.81
N GLU A 136 7.88 14.51 -16.01
CA GLU A 136 8.57 15.48 -16.84
C GLU A 136 10.00 15.71 -16.37
N SER A 137 10.19 15.94 -15.06
CA SER A 137 11.51 16.17 -14.47
C SER A 137 12.33 14.88 -14.41
N GLU A 138 11.73 13.77 -13.96
CA GLU A 138 12.43 12.48 -13.81
C GLU A 138 12.95 11.95 -15.16
N PHE A 139 12.15 12.10 -16.23
CA PHE A 139 12.47 11.57 -17.55
C PHE A 139 12.85 12.66 -18.57
N ALA A 140 13.26 13.86 -18.13
CA ALA A 140 13.57 14.99 -19.00
C ALA A 140 14.57 14.63 -20.12
N LYS A 141 15.65 13.92 -19.78
CA LYS A 141 16.68 13.46 -20.74
C LYS A 141 16.11 12.48 -21.77
N LEU A 142 15.18 11.63 -21.35
CA LEU A 142 14.55 10.65 -22.23
C LEU A 142 13.55 11.32 -23.18
N LEU A 143 12.75 12.24 -22.66
CA LEU A 143 11.77 13.00 -23.46
C LEU A 143 12.47 13.91 -24.49
N ALA A 144 13.71 14.33 -24.23
CA ALA A 144 14.51 15.09 -25.18
C ALA A 144 14.99 14.29 -26.40
N THR A 145 14.93 12.94 -26.40
CA THR A 145 15.38 12.13 -27.55
C THR A 145 14.35 12.06 -28.68
N ASP A 146 13.12 12.51 -28.44
CA ASP A 146 11.97 12.37 -29.33
C ASP A 146 11.60 10.91 -29.70
N GLU A 147 12.18 9.91 -29.03
CA GLU A 147 11.78 8.49 -29.18
C GLU A 147 10.61 8.13 -28.25
N TRP A 148 10.36 8.95 -27.23
CA TRP A 148 9.38 8.76 -26.17
C TRP A 148 8.47 9.97 -26.06
N ARG A 149 7.24 9.75 -25.61
CA ARG A 149 6.27 10.83 -25.37
C ARG A 149 5.51 10.61 -24.06
N LEU A 150 5.08 11.72 -23.47
CA LEU A 150 4.05 11.71 -22.43
C LEU A 150 2.68 11.59 -23.10
N THR A 151 1.91 10.57 -22.72
CA THR A 151 0.51 10.44 -23.08
C THR A 151 -0.39 10.93 -21.95
N GLY A 152 -1.49 11.60 -22.33
CA GLY A 152 -2.60 11.94 -21.45
C GLY A 152 -3.80 10.99 -21.59
N ALA A 153 -3.64 9.86 -22.28
CA ALA A 153 -4.73 8.94 -22.59
C ALA A 153 -5.41 8.35 -21.34
N ASN A 154 -4.74 8.38 -20.18
CA ASN A 154 -5.29 7.94 -18.90
C ASN A 154 -5.61 9.09 -17.93
N ALA A 155 -5.75 10.33 -18.42
CA ALA A 155 -5.93 11.51 -17.56
C ALA A 155 -7.17 11.43 -16.65
N ASP A 156 -8.20 10.73 -17.08
CA ASP A 156 -9.45 10.48 -16.34
C ASP A 156 -9.53 9.06 -15.76
N PHE A 157 -8.40 8.33 -15.73
CA PHE A 157 -8.26 6.98 -15.19
C PHE A 157 -9.13 5.92 -15.89
N ARG A 158 -9.67 6.20 -17.08
CA ARG A 158 -10.57 5.26 -17.79
C ARG A 158 -9.85 4.10 -18.45
N LEU A 159 -8.63 4.30 -18.97
CA LEU A 159 -7.87 3.20 -19.60
C LEU A 159 -7.35 2.22 -18.56
N CYS A 160 -6.83 2.74 -17.44
CA CYS A 160 -6.36 1.93 -16.33
C CYS A 160 -6.52 2.72 -15.00
N PRO A 161 -7.49 2.33 -14.15
CA PRO A 161 -7.74 3.00 -12.87
C PRO A 161 -6.57 2.94 -11.88
N SER A 162 -5.61 2.05 -12.11
CA SER A 162 -4.49 1.77 -11.21
C SER A 162 -3.14 2.27 -11.72
N TYR A 163 -3.13 3.01 -12.84
CA TYR A 163 -1.98 3.73 -13.40
C TYR A 163 -2.12 5.23 -13.14
N GLY A 164 -1.01 5.96 -13.28
CA GLY A 164 -1.02 7.43 -13.21
C GLY A 164 -1.79 8.08 -14.37
N PRO A 165 -2.17 9.35 -14.22
CA PRO A 165 -2.93 10.08 -15.24
C PRO A 165 -2.09 10.41 -16.48
N ARG A 166 -0.76 10.50 -16.33
CA ARG A 166 0.21 10.62 -17.42
C ARG A 166 1.13 9.42 -17.41
N LEU A 167 1.53 8.96 -18.59
CA LEU A 167 2.38 7.79 -18.78
C LEU A 167 3.42 8.07 -19.86
N ILE A 168 4.57 7.42 -19.77
CA ILE A 168 5.61 7.50 -20.80
C ILE A 168 5.51 6.27 -21.70
N VAL A 169 5.36 6.52 -23.00
CA VAL A 169 5.18 5.50 -24.04
C VAL A 169 6.09 5.81 -25.24
N PRO A 170 6.43 4.81 -26.07
CA PRO A 170 7.16 5.05 -27.30
C PRO A 170 6.40 6.02 -28.21
N ARG A 171 7.11 6.96 -28.86
CA ARG A 171 6.49 7.98 -29.69
C ARG A 171 5.69 7.40 -30.86
N ALA A 172 6.15 6.27 -31.41
CA ALA A 172 5.50 5.59 -32.52
C ALA A 172 4.14 4.94 -32.17
N VAL A 173 3.82 4.81 -30.88
CA VAL A 173 2.58 4.20 -30.41
C VAL A 173 1.50 5.28 -30.26
N SER A 174 0.33 5.10 -30.86
CA SER A 174 -0.82 6.00 -30.71
C SER A 174 -1.64 5.71 -29.45
N ASP A 175 -2.43 6.68 -28.98
CA ASP A 175 -3.32 6.48 -27.82
C ASP A 175 -4.40 5.41 -28.10
N ASP A 176 -4.84 5.24 -29.35
CA ASP A 176 -5.75 4.15 -29.75
C ASP A 176 -5.11 2.76 -29.61
N GLN A 177 -3.80 2.65 -29.87
CA GLN A 177 -3.07 1.40 -29.64
C GLN A 177 -2.95 1.11 -28.15
N LEU A 178 -2.75 2.14 -27.32
CA LEU A 178 -2.77 1.99 -25.86
C LEU A 178 -4.13 1.48 -25.38
N ALA A 179 -5.24 2.03 -25.90
CA ALA A 179 -6.58 1.59 -25.55
C ALA A 179 -6.84 0.11 -25.91
N GLN A 180 -6.38 -0.33 -27.08
CA GLN A 180 -6.49 -1.73 -27.51
C GLN A 180 -5.63 -2.67 -26.66
N SER A 181 -4.41 -2.26 -26.30
CA SER A 181 -3.56 -3.05 -25.38
C SER A 181 -4.14 -3.07 -23.96
N ALA A 182 -4.70 -1.97 -23.48
CA ALA A 182 -5.40 -1.90 -22.20
C ALA A 182 -6.56 -2.91 -22.15
N ALA A 183 -7.39 -2.96 -23.20
CA ALA A 183 -8.49 -3.93 -23.31
C ALA A 183 -8.02 -5.39 -23.38
N PHE A 184 -6.75 -5.64 -23.72
CA PHE A 184 -6.15 -6.97 -23.78
C PHE A 184 -5.43 -7.37 -22.48
N ARG A 185 -5.13 -6.43 -21.58
CA ARG A 185 -4.30 -6.63 -20.39
C ARG A 185 -5.15 -6.56 -19.13
N ASP A 186 -4.86 -7.43 -18.18
CA ASP A 186 -5.63 -7.52 -16.95
C ASP A 186 -5.64 -6.19 -16.18
N GLY A 187 -6.83 -5.75 -15.75
CA GLY A 187 -7.07 -4.45 -15.13
C GLY A 187 -6.68 -3.22 -15.98
N GLY A 188 -6.55 -3.37 -17.31
CA GLY A 188 -6.13 -2.29 -18.20
C GLY A 188 -4.64 -1.97 -18.14
N ARG A 189 -3.83 -2.79 -17.45
CA ARG A 189 -2.42 -2.49 -17.15
C ARG A 189 -1.51 -2.87 -18.33
N PHE A 190 -1.60 -2.08 -19.41
CA PHE A 190 -0.79 -2.25 -20.63
C PHE A 190 0.70 -1.95 -20.42
N PRO A 191 1.61 -2.39 -21.31
CA PRO A 191 3.05 -2.12 -21.19
C PRO A 191 3.36 -0.62 -21.13
N VAL A 192 3.95 -0.19 -20.01
CA VAL A 192 4.41 1.19 -19.77
C VAL A 192 5.86 1.22 -19.30
N LEU A 193 6.57 2.29 -19.64
CA LEU A 193 7.96 2.49 -19.23
C LEU A 193 8.07 2.53 -17.70
N ALA A 194 8.90 1.65 -17.15
CA ALA A 194 9.30 1.69 -15.75
C ALA A 194 10.71 2.28 -15.58
N TYR A 195 11.64 1.93 -16.49
CA TYR A 195 13.02 2.37 -16.41
C TYR A 195 13.72 2.31 -17.77
N ARG A 196 14.70 3.21 -17.98
CA ARG A 196 15.60 3.21 -19.14
C ARG A 196 17.05 3.31 -18.64
N HIS A 197 17.84 2.28 -18.91
CA HIS A 197 19.28 2.29 -18.61
C HIS A 197 20.04 3.12 -19.65
N THR A 198 21.18 3.71 -19.30
CA THR A 198 21.98 4.56 -20.22
C THR A 198 22.41 3.87 -21.51
N ASN A 199 22.61 2.55 -21.49
CA ASN A 199 23.07 1.75 -22.64
C ASN A 199 22.04 1.43 -23.72
N GLY A 200 20.76 1.78 -23.56
CA GLY A 200 19.72 1.32 -24.48
C GLY A 200 18.56 0.59 -23.82
N ALA A 201 18.84 -0.15 -22.75
CA ALA A 201 17.90 -1.15 -22.24
C ALA A 201 16.68 -0.51 -21.57
N VAL A 202 15.49 -1.00 -21.96
CA VAL A 202 14.19 -0.57 -21.44
C VAL A 202 13.63 -1.65 -20.52
N LEU A 203 13.05 -1.23 -19.40
CA LEU A 203 12.19 -2.05 -18.57
C LEU A 203 10.74 -1.58 -18.71
N PHE A 204 9.89 -2.47 -19.21
CA PHE A 204 8.44 -2.30 -19.17
C PHE A 204 7.83 -3.06 -17.98
N ARG A 205 6.72 -2.53 -17.48
CA ARG A 205 5.81 -3.23 -16.56
C ARG A 205 4.42 -3.30 -17.18
N CYS A 206 3.73 -4.41 -16.99
CA CYS A 206 2.34 -4.63 -17.41
C CYS A 206 1.71 -5.71 -16.53
N ALA A 207 0.39 -5.93 -16.67
CA ALA A 207 -0.23 -7.15 -16.19
C ALA A 207 -0.21 -8.25 -17.26
N GLN A 208 -0.61 -9.45 -16.85
CA GLN A 208 -0.82 -10.56 -17.77
C GLN A 208 -1.82 -10.22 -18.89
N PRO A 209 -1.71 -10.85 -20.08
CA PRO A 209 -2.78 -10.81 -21.05
C PRO A 209 -4.05 -11.50 -20.53
N LEU A 210 -5.22 -11.03 -20.96
CA LEU A 210 -6.50 -11.65 -20.62
C LEU A 210 -6.66 -13.00 -21.34
N ALA A 211 -7.21 -14.00 -20.63
CA ALA A 211 -7.71 -15.22 -21.24
C ALA A 211 -9.16 -15.03 -21.67
N GLY A 212 -9.47 -15.42 -22.90
CA GLY A 212 -10.84 -15.57 -23.36
C GLY A 212 -10.94 -16.41 -24.62
N PRO A 213 -12.11 -17.02 -24.90
CA PRO A 213 -12.37 -17.65 -26.18
C PRO A 213 -12.10 -16.65 -27.32
N GLY A 214 -11.13 -16.95 -28.19
CA GLY A 214 -10.76 -16.09 -29.33
C GLY A 214 -9.78 -14.95 -29.00
N VAL A 215 -9.55 -14.61 -27.73
CA VAL A 215 -8.56 -13.61 -27.31
C VAL A 215 -7.20 -14.30 -27.18
N LYS A 216 -6.48 -14.40 -28.29
CA LYS A 216 -5.15 -15.05 -28.35
C LYS A 216 -4.02 -14.08 -28.67
N ARG A 217 -4.35 -12.89 -29.19
CA ARG A 217 -3.39 -11.99 -29.80
C ARG A 217 -3.90 -10.55 -29.78
N CYS A 218 -3.03 -9.58 -29.55
CA CYS A 218 -3.32 -8.17 -29.72
C CYS A 218 -2.18 -7.50 -30.49
N ARG A 219 -2.46 -7.03 -31.72
CA ARG A 219 -1.44 -6.38 -32.57
C ARG A 219 -0.97 -5.05 -32.00
N ALA A 220 -1.86 -4.33 -31.31
CA ALA A 220 -1.50 -3.08 -30.65
C ALA A 220 -0.54 -3.33 -29.48
N ASP A 221 -0.78 -4.37 -28.69
CA ASP A 221 0.11 -4.81 -27.60
C ASP A 221 1.49 -5.21 -28.12
N GLU A 222 1.53 -6.03 -29.18
CA GLU A 222 2.77 -6.39 -29.87
C GLU A 222 3.52 -5.16 -30.41
N ALA A 223 2.80 -4.18 -30.96
CA ALA A 223 3.40 -2.96 -31.48
C ALA A 223 4.07 -2.12 -30.38
N ILE A 224 3.47 -2.05 -29.18
CA ILE A 224 4.07 -1.34 -28.04
C ILE A 224 5.39 -2.00 -27.64
N LEU A 225 5.38 -3.33 -27.49
CA LEU A 225 6.57 -4.07 -27.11
C LEU A 225 7.64 -3.94 -28.22
N ASN A 226 7.29 -4.22 -29.47
CA ASN A 226 8.25 -4.20 -30.57
C ASN A 226 8.78 -2.79 -30.91
N ALA A 227 8.16 -1.72 -30.41
CA ALA A 227 8.66 -0.35 -30.59
C ALA A 227 10.05 -0.12 -29.96
N VAL A 228 10.49 -0.98 -29.03
CA VAL A 228 11.80 -0.87 -28.36
C VAL A 228 12.77 -2.00 -28.71
N VAL A 229 12.38 -2.91 -29.62
CA VAL A 229 13.23 -4.02 -30.05
C VAL A 229 13.60 -3.83 -31.51
N GLU A 230 14.90 -3.82 -31.80
CA GLU A 230 15.39 -3.75 -33.17
C GLU A 230 15.04 -5.03 -33.95
N VAL A 231 14.48 -4.85 -35.14
CA VAL A 231 14.20 -5.97 -36.06
C VAL A 231 15.53 -6.61 -36.47
N GLY A 232 15.76 -7.85 -36.02
CA GLY A 232 16.99 -8.61 -36.31
C GLY A 232 18.11 -8.47 -35.26
N GLY A 233 17.87 -7.72 -34.16
CA GLY A 233 18.81 -7.52 -33.06
C GLY A 233 18.66 -8.51 -31.88
N LYS A 234 19.17 -8.11 -30.69
CA LYS A 234 19.06 -8.91 -29.45
C LYS A 234 17.59 -9.06 -29.04
N LYS A 235 17.12 -10.31 -28.86
CA LYS A 235 15.75 -10.63 -28.42
C LYS A 235 15.43 -9.97 -27.07
N GLY A 236 14.25 -9.37 -26.95
CA GLY A 236 13.70 -8.90 -25.68
C GLY A 236 13.38 -10.08 -24.75
N CYS A 237 13.16 -9.82 -23.47
CA CYS A 237 12.75 -10.85 -22.49
C CYS A 237 11.45 -10.43 -21.81
N ILE A 238 10.51 -11.36 -21.71
CA ILE A 238 9.30 -11.24 -20.89
C ILE A 238 9.50 -12.12 -19.66
N PHE A 239 9.48 -11.50 -18.48
CA PHE A 239 9.57 -12.20 -17.20
C PHE A 239 8.19 -12.29 -16.57
N ASP A 240 7.61 -13.49 -16.57
CA ASP A 240 6.37 -13.79 -15.85
C ASP A 240 6.71 -14.25 -14.43
N THR A 241 6.30 -13.45 -13.44
CA THR A 241 6.59 -13.67 -12.02
C THR A 241 5.53 -14.47 -11.26
N TRP A 242 4.41 -14.84 -11.89
CA TRP A 242 3.32 -15.59 -11.23
C TRP A 242 3.36 -17.08 -11.59
N GLY A 243 3.95 -17.42 -12.73
CA GLY A 243 4.04 -18.79 -13.21
C GLY A 243 2.73 -19.32 -13.80
N LYS A 244 2.79 -20.52 -14.40
CA LYS A 244 1.66 -21.15 -15.11
C LYS A 244 0.66 -21.80 -14.13
N GLY A 245 -0.08 -20.98 -13.39
CA GLY A 245 -1.22 -21.40 -12.54
C GLY A 245 -2.57 -21.37 -13.27
N LYS A 246 -3.62 -21.98 -12.68
CA LYS A 246 -5.00 -21.87 -13.20
C LYS A 246 -5.45 -20.41 -13.20
N GLY A 247 -5.75 -19.86 -14.37
CA GLY A 247 -6.18 -18.46 -14.54
C GLY A 247 -5.04 -17.47 -14.80
N SER A 248 -3.78 -17.93 -14.83
CA SER A 248 -2.64 -17.13 -15.27
C SER A 248 -2.39 -17.32 -16.77
N ASN A 249 -2.19 -16.22 -17.51
CA ASN A 249 -1.84 -16.27 -18.93
C ASN A 249 -0.53 -15.54 -19.17
N THR A 250 0.17 -15.99 -20.20
CA THR A 250 1.39 -15.36 -20.67
C THR A 250 1.35 -15.30 -22.19
N GLU A 251 2.14 -14.38 -22.73
CA GLU A 251 2.45 -14.27 -24.14
C GLU A 251 2.91 -15.62 -24.70
N ILE A 252 2.71 -15.83 -26.00
CA ILE A 252 3.14 -17.07 -26.67
C ILE A 252 4.07 -16.75 -27.83
N GLU A 253 5.12 -17.56 -27.98
CA GLU A 253 6.19 -17.37 -28.97
C GLU A 253 5.69 -17.14 -30.42
N PRO A 254 4.62 -17.81 -30.92
CA PRO A 254 4.11 -17.53 -32.27
C PRO A 254 3.59 -16.11 -32.50
N HIS A 255 3.25 -15.38 -31.44
CA HIS A 255 2.74 -14.00 -31.51
C HIS A 255 3.77 -12.97 -31.06
N TYR A 256 4.73 -13.39 -30.24
CA TYR A 256 5.82 -12.55 -29.73
C TYR A 256 7.19 -13.12 -30.11
N PRO A 257 7.51 -13.31 -31.41
CA PRO A 257 8.71 -14.03 -31.86
C PRO A 257 10.02 -13.33 -31.52
N GLN A 258 9.97 -12.02 -31.26
CA GLN A 258 11.12 -11.22 -30.84
C GLN A 258 11.41 -11.29 -29.33
N TRP A 259 10.54 -11.97 -28.57
CA TRP A 259 10.56 -11.99 -27.11
C TRP A 259 10.80 -13.40 -26.58
N ARG A 260 11.83 -13.54 -25.74
CA ARG A 260 12.06 -14.75 -24.98
C ARG A 260 11.20 -14.71 -23.71
N ILE A 261 10.31 -15.67 -23.57
CA ILE A 261 9.37 -15.73 -22.45
C ILE A 261 9.96 -16.63 -21.36
N LEU A 262 10.09 -16.07 -20.16
CA LEU A 262 10.73 -16.70 -19.01
C LEU A 262 9.78 -16.68 -17.82
N SER A 263 9.50 -17.85 -17.26
CA SER A 263 8.77 -17.96 -16.00
C SER A 263 9.73 -17.94 -14.81
N ARG A 264 9.51 -17.02 -13.88
CA ARG A 264 10.26 -16.83 -12.64
C ARG A 264 9.27 -16.61 -11.48
N PRO A 265 8.54 -17.65 -11.06
CA PRO A 265 7.55 -17.51 -9.99
C PRO A 265 8.21 -16.98 -8.70
N VAL A 266 7.61 -15.95 -8.11
CA VAL A 266 8.06 -15.32 -6.85
C VAL A 266 7.19 -15.78 -5.65
N GLY A 267 6.29 -16.76 -5.87
CA GLY A 267 5.42 -17.36 -4.87
C GLY A 267 5.37 -18.88 -4.97
#